data_AF-A0A2J8W531-F1
#
_entry.id   AF-A0A2J8W531-F1
#
_cell.length_a   1.000
_cell.length_b   1.000
_cell.length_c   1.000
_cell.angle_alpha   90.00
_cell.angle_beta   90.00
_cell.angle_gamma   90.00
#
_symmetry.space_group_name_H-M   'P 1'
#
loop_
_entity.id
_entity.type
_entity.pdbx_description
1 polymer ?
#
loop_
_entity_poly.entity_id
_entity_poly.type
_entity_poly.pdbx_seq_one_letter_code
_entity_poly.pdbx_strand_id
1 'polypeptide(L)'
;MPFTLHLRSRLPSAIRSLIRQKKPNIRNTSSMAGELRPASLVVMPRSLAPAFERFCQANTGPLPLLGQSEPEKWMLPSQDAISETRMGHPQFWKYEFGACTGSLASLEQ
;
A
#
# COMPACT_ATOMS: atom_id res chain seq x y z
N MET A 1 9.24 7.70 -25.15
CA MET A 1 8.41 7.80 -23.92
C MET A 1 9.29 8.20 -22.72
N PRO A 2 9.59 9.50 -22.55
CA PRO A 2 10.56 9.97 -21.53
C PRO A 2 10.03 9.98 -20.08
N PHE A 3 8.70 10.01 -19.90
CA PHE A 3 8.06 10.13 -18.58
C PHE A 3 8.27 8.90 -17.67
N THR A 4 8.23 7.68 -18.21
CA THR A 4 8.40 6.44 -17.44
C THR A 4 9.85 6.20 -17.02
N LEU A 5 10.83 6.64 -17.81
CA LEU A 5 12.26 6.57 -17.46
C LEU A 5 12.57 7.46 -16.24
N HIS A 6 11.96 8.65 -16.15
CA HIS A 6 12.13 9.55 -15.00
C HIS A 6 11.52 9.03 -13.69
N LEU A 7 10.54 8.12 -13.74
CA LEU A 7 9.90 7.56 -12.55
C LEU A 7 10.68 6.34 -12.00
N ARG A 8 11.51 5.71 -12.83
CA ARG A 8 12.39 4.60 -12.41
C ARG A 8 13.51 5.07 -11.47
N SER A 9 14.07 6.25 -11.73
CA SER A 9 15.17 6.82 -10.96
C SER A 9 14.74 7.65 -9.75
N ARG A 10 13.42 7.82 -9.52
CA ARG A 10 12.91 8.59 -8.38
C ARG A 10 12.90 7.77 -7.11
N LEU A 11 13.25 8.42 -6.01
CA LEU A 11 13.10 7.89 -4.66
C LEU A 11 11.61 7.59 -4.36
N PRO A 12 11.28 6.53 -3.59
CA PRO A 12 9.90 6.17 -3.26
C PRO A 12 9.06 7.31 -2.69
N SER A 13 9.65 8.16 -1.84
CA SER A 13 8.98 9.32 -1.26
C SER A 13 8.50 10.32 -2.32
N ALA A 14 9.29 10.53 -3.39
CA ALA A 14 8.91 11.38 -4.49
C ALA A 14 7.77 10.77 -5.34
N ILE A 15 7.76 9.44 -5.50
CA ILE A 15 6.70 8.73 -6.20
C ILE A 15 5.38 8.80 -5.42
N ARG A 16 5.41 8.54 -4.12
CA ARG A 16 4.22 8.65 -3.27
C ARG A 16 3.69 10.09 -3.19
N SER A 17 4.59 11.09 -3.16
CA SER A 17 4.20 12.49 -3.27
C SER A 17 3.45 12.81 -4.58
N LEU A 18 3.83 12.21 -5.71
CA LEU A 18 3.10 12.36 -6.98
C LEU A 18 1.72 11.71 -6.94
N ILE A 19 1.63 10.50 -6.35
CA ILE A 19 0.36 9.78 -6.15
C ILE A 19 -0.61 10.64 -5.32
N ARG A 20 -0.13 11.21 -4.21
CA ARG A 20 -0.90 12.13 -3.36
C ARG A 20 -1.39 13.37 -4.11
N GLN A 21 -0.54 13.94 -4.97
CA GLN A 21 -0.89 15.11 -5.77
C GLN A 21 -1.84 14.79 -6.94
N LYS A 22 -2.21 13.52 -7.16
CA LYS A 22 -3.03 13.06 -8.30
C LYS A 22 -2.48 13.50 -9.66
N LYS A 23 -1.16 13.73 -9.75
CA LYS A 23 -0.46 14.26 -10.94
C LYS A 23 0.40 13.17 -11.60
N PRO A 24 0.37 13.08 -12.94
CA PRO A 24 -0.82 12.87 -13.77
C PRO A 24 -1.20 11.38 -13.79
N ASN A 25 -2.50 11.05 -13.62
CA ASN A 25 -3.10 9.75 -13.95
C ASN A 25 -2.27 8.48 -13.60
N ILE A 26 -1.53 8.48 -12.49
CA ILE A 26 -0.77 7.31 -12.05
C ILE A 26 -1.77 6.26 -11.56
N ARG A 27 -2.15 5.34 -12.46
CA ARG A 27 -3.09 4.24 -12.15
C ARG A 27 -2.39 2.99 -11.63
N ASN A 28 -1.09 2.85 -11.88
CA ASN A 28 -0.28 1.76 -11.35
C ASN A 28 1.14 2.25 -11.05
N THR A 29 1.84 1.51 -10.18
CA THR A 29 3.24 1.76 -9.80
C THR A 29 4.21 0.82 -10.53
N SER A 30 3.75 0.16 -11.60
CA SER A 30 4.56 -0.85 -12.30
C SER A 30 5.80 -0.22 -12.91
N SER A 31 6.96 -0.84 -12.69
CA SER A 31 8.26 -0.35 -13.14
C SER A 31 8.66 1.04 -12.64
N MET A 32 8.06 1.54 -11.55
CA MET A 32 8.49 2.74 -10.84
C MET A 32 9.42 2.34 -9.67
N ALA A 33 10.29 3.24 -9.21
CA ALA A 33 11.22 3.00 -8.08
C ALA A 33 12.26 1.87 -8.28
N GLY A 34 12.64 1.57 -9.52
CA GLY A 34 13.79 0.69 -9.84
C GLY A 34 13.70 -0.70 -9.20
N GLU A 35 14.65 -1.02 -8.32
CA GLU A 35 14.80 -2.33 -7.67
C GLU A 35 13.94 -2.51 -6.40
N LEU A 36 13.23 -1.47 -5.97
CA LEU A 36 12.42 -1.53 -4.76
C LEU A 36 11.11 -2.28 -5.04
N ARG A 37 10.84 -3.28 -4.21
CA ARG A 37 9.65 -4.12 -4.36
C ARG A 37 8.43 -3.44 -3.74
N PRO A 38 7.33 -3.26 -4.50
CA PRO A 38 6.08 -2.81 -3.92
C PRO A 38 5.54 -3.88 -2.95
N ALA A 39 4.86 -3.43 -1.90
CA ALA A 39 4.17 -4.28 -0.94
C ALA A 39 2.65 -4.14 -1.11
N SER A 40 1.94 -5.25 -0.93
CA SER A 40 0.48 -5.25 -0.79
C SER A 40 0.09 -4.78 0.60
N LEU A 41 -1.04 -4.06 0.69
CA LEU A 41 -1.60 -3.58 1.95
C LEU A 41 -3.01 -4.15 2.12
N VAL A 42 -3.30 -4.62 3.33
CA VAL A 42 -4.66 -5.00 3.74
C VAL A 42 -5.00 -4.27 5.03
N VAL A 43 -6.16 -3.60 5.05
CA VAL A 43 -6.70 -2.91 6.22
C VAL A 43 -7.98 -3.62 6.61
N MET A 44 -8.09 -4.04 7.87
CA MET A 44 -9.24 -4.81 8.35
C MET A 44 -9.58 -4.47 9.81
N PRO A 45 -10.80 -4.79 10.27
CA PRO A 45 -11.18 -4.68 11.68
C PRO A 45 -10.20 -5.40 12.61
N ARG A 46 -9.96 -4.83 13.79
CA ARG A 46 -9.04 -5.38 14.81
C ARG A 46 -9.36 -6.83 15.17
N SER A 47 -10.65 -7.21 15.18
CA SER A 47 -11.10 -8.56 15.48
C SER A 47 -10.63 -9.61 14.47
N LEU A 48 -10.35 -9.22 13.23
CA LEU A 48 -9.91 -10.12 12.16
C LEU A 48 -8.38 -10.23 12.04
N ALA A 49 -7.63 -9.26 12.59
CA ALA A 49 -6.17 -9.22 12.48
C ALA A 49 -5.48 -10.51 12.97
N PRO A 50 -5.81 -11.09 14.15
CA PRO A 50 -5.16 -12.33 14.61
C PRO A 50 -5.46 -13.56 13.72
N ALA A 51 -6.63 -13.59 13.06
CA ALA A 51 -6.95 -14.66 12.12
C ALA A 51 -6.14 -14.50 10.82
N PHE A 52 -6.00 -13.27 10.33
CA PHE A 52 -5.22 -12.97 9.14
C PHE A 52 -3.71 -13.20 9.34
N GLU A 53 -3.17 -12.85 10.50
CA GLU A 53 -1.77 -13.13 10.84
C GLU A 53 -1.48 -14.63 10.77
N ARG A 54 -2.31 -15.46 11.42
CA ARG A 54 -2.20 -16.92 11.36
C ARG A 54 -2.34 -17.44 9.93
N PHE A 55 -3.22 -16.84 9.14
CA PHE A 55 -3.36 -17.18 7.72
C PHE A 55 -2.07 -16.89 6.94
N CYS A 56 -1.43 -15.74 7.15
CA CYS A 56 -0.14 -15.42 6.52
C CYS A 56 0.98 -16.36 7.00
N GLN A 57 1.04 -16.68 8.30
CA GLN A 57 2.03 -17.61 8.86
C GLN A 57 1.89 -19.04 8.29
N ALA A 58 0.66 -19.47 7.99
CA ALA A 58 0.41 -20.74 7.31
C ALA A 58 0.76 -20.70 5.81
N ASN A 59 0.92 -19.51 5.23
CA ASN A 59 1.11 -19.27 3.79
C ASN A 59 2.36 -18.40 3.51
N THR A 60 3.44 -18.59 4.27
CA THR A 60 4.64 -17.72 4.26
C THR A 60 5.31 -17.57 2.89
N GLY A 61 5.13 -18.53 1.97
CA GLY A 61 5.63 -18.44 0.60
C GLY A 61 4.89 -17.41 -0.26
N PRO A 62 3.60 -17.64 -0.60
CA PRO A 62 2.83 -16.73 -1.44
C PRO A 62 2.43 -15.42 -0.74
N LEU A 63 2.33 -15.41 0.58
CA LEU A 63 1.83 -14.28 1.37
C LEU A 63 2.73 -13.96 2.57
N PRO A 64 3.98 -13.53 2.33
CA PRO A 64 4.86 -13.13 3.42
C PRO A 64 4.33 -11.87 4.10
N LEU A 65 4.13 -11.94 5.41
CA LEU A 65 3.77 -10.77 6.21
C LEU A 65 5.02 -9.89 6.41
N LEU A 66 5.04 -8.74 5.73
CA LEU A 66 6.19 -7.82 5.78
C LEU A 66 6.21 -6.92 7.02
N GLY A 67 5.04 -6.68 7.63
CA GLY A 67 4.90 -5.86 8.81
C GLY A 67 3.43 -5.67 9.19
N GLN A 68 3.21 -5.38 10.47
CA GLN A 68 1.92 -5.07 11.04
C GLN A 68 2.03 -3.77 11.83
N SER A 69 1.05 -2.88 11.66
CA SER A 69 0.95 -1.68 12.47
C SER A 69 0.17 -1.95 13.74
N GLU A 70 0.41 -1.14 14.78
CA GLU A 70 -0.48 -1.14 15.93
C GLU A 70 -1.89 -0.72 15.51
N PRO A 71 -2.95 -1.24 16.18
CA PRO A 71 -4.30 -0.74 15.99
C PRO A 71 -4.32 0.79 16.10
N GLU A 72 -5.08 1.45 15.21
CA GLU A 72 -5.24 2.92 15.14
C GLU A 72 -3.98 3.68 14.71
N LYS A 73 -2.80 3.06 14.70
CA LYS A 73 -1.57 3.62 14.12
C LYS A 73 -1.43 3.17 12.67
N TRP A 74 -1.16 4.13 11.80
CA TRP A 74 -0.96 3.89 10.36
C TRP A 74 0.50 3.72 9.98
N MET A 75 1.40 3.81 10.96
CA MET A 75 2.84 3.69 10.78
C MET A 75 3.30 2.27 11.12
N LEU A 76 4.13 1.69 10.25
CA LEU A 76 4.87 0.49 10.56
C LEU A 76 6.05 0.85 11.49
N PRO A 77 6.31 0.05 12.54
CA PRO A 77 7.29 0.40 13.58
C PRO A 77 8.75 0.51 13.12
N SER A 78 9.09 0.11 11.89
CA SER A 78 10.44 0.18 11.31
C SER A 78 10.61 1.18 10.16
N GLN A 79 9.58 1.97 9.83
CA GLN A 79 9.63 2.96 8.75
C GLN A 79 9.60 4.38 9.31
N ASP A 80 10.73 4.84 9.85
CA ASP A 80 10.92 6.15 10.49
C ASP A 80 10.98 7.36 9.53
N ALA A 81 10.51 7.22 8.29
CA ALA A 81 10.37 8.35 7.39
C ALA A 81 9.08 8.27 6.58
N ILE A 82 8.14 9.11 7.01
CA ILE A 82 6.95 9.57 6.25
C ILE A 82 5.84 8.51 6.14
N SER A 83 5.10 8.40 7.24
CA SER A 83 3.65 8.27 7.35
C SER A 83 2.86 8.41 6.03
N GLU A 84 2.65 7.32 5.27
CA GLU A 84 1.90 7.38 4.00
C GLU A 84 1.08 6.12 3.67
N THR A 85 0.48 5.48 4.67
CA THR A 85 -0.41 4.32 4.38
C THR A 85 -1.78 4.74 3.87
N ARG A 86 -2.29 5.93 4.26
CA ARG A 86 -3.65 6.40 3.88
C ARG A 86 -3.76 6.98 2.46
N MET A 87 -2.68 7.57 1.94
CA MET A 87 -2.68 8.28 0.64
C MET A 87 -1.47 7.95 -0.25
N GLY A 88 -0.57 7.06 0.18
CA GLY A 88 0.59 6.63 -0.60
C GLY A 88 0.27 5.57 -1.67
N HIS A 89 -1.00 5.15 -1.76
CA HIS A 89 -1.48 4.20 -2.75
C HIS A 89 -2.38 4.91 -3.78
N PRO A 90 -2.28 4.55 -5.07
CA PRO A 90 -3.13 5.14 -6.11
C PRO A 90 -4.63 4.89 -5.91
N GLN A 91 -4.97 3.71 -5.36
CA GLN A 91 -6.34 3.24 -5.19
C GLN A 91 -6.38 2.14 -4.14
N PHE A 92 -7.48 2.08 -3.40
CA PHE A 92 -7.81 1.01 -2.47
C PHE A 92 -9.06 0.28 -2.99
N TRP A 93 -9.13 -1.02 -2.76
CA TRP A 93 -10.30 -1.83 -3.07
C TRP A 93 -11.09 -2.10 -1.79
N LYS A 94 -12.40 -1.82 -1.82
CA LYS A 94 -13.30 -2.03 -0.70
C LYS A 94 -13.97 -3.40 -0.86
N TYR A 95 -13.92 -4.20 0.19
CA TYR A 95 -14.58 -5.51 0.24
C TYR A 95 -15.59 -5.53 1.38
N GLU A 96 -16.80 -6.00 1.08
CA GLU A 96 -17.86 -6.22 2.06
C GLU A 96 -18.48 -7.59 1.82
N PHE A 97 -18.73 -8.35 2.89
CA PHE A 97 -19.29 -9.71 2.82
C PHE A 97 -18.57 -10.64 1.83
N GLY A 98 -17.25 -10.47 1.68
CA GLY A 98 -16.41 -11.26 0.78
C GLY A 98 -16.46 -10.84 -0.70
N ALA A 99 -17.24 -9.82 -1.06
CA ALA A 99 -17.31 -9.29 -2.43
C ALA A 99 -16.63 -7.92 -2.55
N CYS A 100 -16.02 -7.64 -3.70
CA CYS A 100 -15.51 -6.30 -4.02
C CYS A 100 -16.70 -5.37 -4.29
N THR A 101 -16.91 -4.36 -3.44
CA THR A 101 -18.05 -3.43 -3.53
C THR A 101 -17.67 -2.09 -4.13
N GLY A 102 -16.38 -1.83 -4.36
CA GLY A 102 -15.94 -0.63 -5.05
C GLY A 102 -14.48 -0.30 -4.78
N SER A 103 -14.12 0.94 -5.07
CA SER A 103 -12.77 1.44 -4.88
C SER A 103 -12.75 2.82 -4.25
N LEU A 104 -11.75 3.09 -3.41
CA LEU A 104 -11.54 4.35 -2.73
C LEU A 104 -10.22 4.99 -3.18
N ALA A 105 -10.21 6.31 -3.32
CA ALA A 105 -8.99 7.06 -3.62
C ALA A 105 -8.18 7.42 -2.36
N SER A 106 -8.79 7.30 -1.17
CA SER A 106 -8.18 7.57 0.14
C SER A 106 -8.90 6.77 1.22
N LEU A 107 -8.20 6.48 2.32
CA LEU A 107 -8.78 5.90 3.55
C LEU A 107 -9.16 6.95 4.59
N GLU A 108 -8.99 8.24 4.28
CA GLU A 108 -9.50 9.34 5.10
C GLU A 108 -11.00 9.52 4.81
N GLN A 109 -11.83 9.17 5.78
CA GLN A 109 -13.26 9.43 5.78
C GLN A 109 -13.64 10.07 7.11
#